data_AF-A0A0F9QQ74-F1
#
_entry.id   AF-A0A0F9QQ74-F1
#
_cell.length_a   1.000
_cell.length_b   1.000
_cell.length_c   1.000
_cell.angle_alpha   90.00
_cell.angle_beta   90.00
_cell.angle_gamma   90.00
#
_symmetry.space_group_name_H-M   'P 1'
#
loop_
_entity.id
_entity.type
_entity.pdbx_description
1 polymer ?
#
loop_
_entity_poly.entity_id
_entity_poly.type
_entity_poly.pdbx_seq_one_letter_code
_entity_poly.pdbx_strand_id
1 'polypeptide(L)' 'MEEQEQILVNLGDTARRLGIGKSKLYEMMSQGLVGPAPKLLGSKKMFSTEELRQWVQADCPNRDNWQKIKDTAK' A
#
# COMPACT_ATOMS: atom_id res chain seq x y z
N MET A 1 -15.00 -14.88 -16.32
CA MET A 1 -15.34 -14.63 -14.92
C MET A 1 -14.68 -13.31 -14.58
N GLU A 2 -15.46 -12.24 -14.46
CA GLU A 2 -14.93 -10.96 -14.02
C GLU A 2 -14.67 -11.07 -12.52
N GLU A 3 -13.43 -11.39 -12.17
CA GLU A 3 -12.96 -11.30 -10.79
C GLU A 3 -13.09 -9.85 -10.35
N GLN A 4 -14.10 -9.59 -9.51
CA GLN A 4 -14.31 -8.29 -8.87
C GLN A 4 -13.11 -8.04 -7.94
N GLU A 5 -12.09 -7.39 -8.49
CA GLU A 5 -10.87 -7.08 -7.74
C GLU A 5 -11.22 -6.05 -6.67
N GLN A 6 -10.98 -6.39 -5.40
CA GLN A 6 -11.24 -5.46 -4.30
C GLN A 6 -10.38 -4.21 -4.48
N ILE A 7 -11.02 -3.07 -4.72
CA ILE A 7 -10.34 -1.78 -4.96
C ILE A 7 -9.60 -1.30 -3.70
N LEU A 8 -10.18 -1.56 -2.52
CA LEU A 8 -9.62 -1.21 -1.22
C LEU A 8 -9.45 -2.46 -0.36
N VAL A 9 -8.24 -2.63 0.17
CA VAL A 9 -7.87 -3.76 1.03
C VAL A 9 -7.48 -3.27 2.41
N ASN A 10 -7.87 -4.00 3.45
CA ASN A 10 -7.48 -3.65 4.81
C ASN A 10 -6.00 -4.00 5.05
N LEU A 11 -5.43 -3.47 6.13
CA LEU A 11 -4.04 -3.71 6.51
C LEU A 11 -3.65 -5.19 6.59
N GLY A 12 -4.54 -6.05 7.09
CA GLY A 12 -4.28 -7.48 7.21
C GLY A 12 -4.24 -8.18 5.86
N ASP A 13 -5.10 -7.77 4.94
CA ASP A 13 -5.15 -8.27 3.58
C ASP A 13 -3.95 -7.75 2.77
N THR A 14 -3.57 -6.48 2.94
CA THR A 14 -2.33 -5.90 2.40
C THR A 14 -1.10 -6.70 2.84
N ALA A 15 -0.96 -6.99 4.13
CA ALA A 15 0.16 -7.79 4.65
C ALA A 15 0.19 -9.20 4.02
N ARG A 16 -0.99 -9.83 3.90
CA ARG A 16 -1.12 -11.16 3.28
C ARG A 16 -0.76 -11.15 1.79
N ARG A 17 -1.18 -10.11 1.04
CA ARG A 17 -0.85 -9.93 -0.38
C ARG A 17 0.63 -9.64 -0.61
N LEU A 18 1.25 -8.91 0.31
CA LEU A 18 2.69 -8.62 0.29
C LEU A 18 3.54 -9.78 0.82
N GLY A 19 2.93 -10.84 1.36
CA GLY A 19 3.65 -11.99 1.93
C GLY A 19 4.41 -11.68 3.23
N ILE A 20 4.06 -10.59 3.93
CA ILE A 20 4.73 -10.17 5.17
C ILE A 20 3.79 -10.24 6.37
N GLY A 21 4.36 -10.32 7.58
CA GLY A 21 3.58 -10.25 8.81
C GLY A 21 2.95 -8.87 9.03
N LYS A 22 1.75 -8.82 9.64
CA LYS A 22 1.06 -7.56 9.98
C LYS A 22 1.92 -6.63 10.83
N SER A 23 2.65 -7.19 11.80
CA SER A 23 3.56 -6.42 12.66
C SER A 23 4.70 -5.80 11.85
N LYS A 24 5.26 -6.54 10.89
CA LYS A 24 6.32 -6.05 10.01
C LYS A 24 5.82 -4.92 9.12
N LEU A 25 4.62 -5.06 8.56
CA LEU A 25 3.97 -3.97 7.81
C LEU A 25 3.75 -2.73 8.69
N TYR A 26 3.36 -2.92 9.95
CA TYR A 26 3.19 -1.81 10.91
C TYR A 26 4.51 -1.11 11.23
N GLU A 27 5.58 -1.86 11.46
CA GLU A 27 6.93 -1.32 11.64
C GLU A 27 7.38 -0.54 10.41
N MET A 28 7.23 -1.11 9.20
CA MET A 28 7.61 -0.45 7.95
C MET A 28 6.82 0.84 7.72
N MET A 29 5.52 0.86 8.06
CA MET A 29 4.72 2.08 8.02
C MET A 29 5.23 3.12 9.03
N SER A 30 5.55 2.70 10.25
CA SER A 30 6.08 3.59 11.29
C SER A 30 7.45 4.17 10.91
N GLN A 31 8.25 3.41 10.16
CA GLN A 31 9.55 3.83 9.65
C GLN A 31 9.45 4.64 8.33
N GLY A 32 8.24 4.79 7.75
CA GLY A 32 8.06 5.49 6.48
C GLY A 32 8.61 4.72 5.26
N LEU A 33 8.82 3.41 5.38
CA LEU A 33 9.27 2.55 4.29
C LEU A 33 8.13 2.15 3.36
N VAL A 34 6.88 2.23 3.84
CA VAL A 34 5.70 2.00 2.99
C VAL A 34 5.38 3.27 2.22
N GLY A 35 5.58 3.20 0.91
CA GLY A 35 5.19 4.22 -0.06
C GLY A 35 3.72 4.65 0.06
N PRO A 36 2.76 3.73 -0.18
CA PRO A 36 1.35 4.05 -0.22
C PRO A 36 0.82 4.42 1.16
N ALA A 37 0.16 5.58 1.24
CA ALA A 37 -0.49 6.02 2.48
C ALA A 37 -1.82 5.29 2.67
N PRO A 38 -2.13 4.81 3.89
CA PRO A 38 -3.44 4.24 4.17
C PRO A 38 -4.53 5.32 4.05
N LYS A 39 -5.58 5.01 3.30
CA LYS A 39 -6.83 5.78 3.24
C LYS A 39 -7.71 5.38 4.41
N LEU A 40 -8.23 6.37 5.15
CA LEU A 40 -9.20 6.12 6.22
C LEU A 40 -10.58 5.94 5.60
N LEU A 41 -11.16 4.75 5.73
CA LEU A 41 -12.55 4.46 5.38
C LEU A 41 -13.33 4.20 6.67
N GLY A 42 -13.96 5.25 7.20
CA GLY A 42 -14.51 5.25 8.56
C GLY A 42 -13.40 5.06 9.60
N SER A 43 -13.52 4.04 10.45
CA SER A 43 -12.51 3.72 11.48
C SER A 43 -11.38 2.79 11.00
N LYS A 44 -11.40 2.35 9.74
CA LYS A 44 -10.43 1.36 9.22
C LYS A 44 -9.43 2.00 8.26
N LYS A 45 -8.16 1.63 8.41
CA LYS A 45 -7.09 1.94 7.45
C LYS A 45 -7.17 0.94 6.28
N MET A 46 -7.43 1.48 5.10
CA MET A 46 -7.54 0.76 3.84
C MET A 46 -6.42 1.21 2.88
N PHE A 47 -5.96 0.33 2.01
CA PHE A 47 -5.02 0.62 0.95
C PHE A 47 -5.68 0.37 -0.40
N SER A 48 -5.39 1.21 -1.39
CA SER A 48 -5.77 0.90 -2.77
C SER A 48 -4.95 -0.28 -3.27
N THR A 49 -5.61 -1.31 -3.80
CA THR A 49 -4.94 -2.43 -4.46
C THR A 49 -4.15 -1.95 -5.67
N GLU A 50 -4.70 -1.03 -6.45
CA GLU A 50 -4.01 -0.42 -7.59
C GLU A 50 -2.73 0.31 -7.16
N GLU A 51 -2.80 1.09 -6.08
CA GLU A 51 -1.65 1.84 -5.59
C GLU A 51 -0.57 0.94 -4.99
N LEU A 52 -0.97 -0.14 -4.30
CA LEU A 52 -0.05 -1.19 -3.86
C LEU A 52 0.62 -1.88 -5.04
N ARG A 53 -0.12 -2.16 -6.12
CA ARG A 53 0.42 -2.79 -7.33
C ARG A 53 1.45 -1.89 -8.00
N GLN A 54 1.13 -0.61 -8.19
CA GLN A 54 2.07 0.36 -8.76
C GLN A 54 3.31 0.53 -7.88
N TRP A 55 3.13 0.54 -6.56
CA TRP A 55 4.23 0.62 -5.61
C TRP A 55 5.16 -0.60 -5.68
N VAL A 56 4.59 -1.81 -5.77
CA VAL A 56 5.38 -3.04 -5.96
C VAL A 56 6.10 -3.03 -7.31
N GLN A 57 5.45 -2.57 -8.38
CA GLN A 57 6.07 -2.42 -9.69
C GLN A 57 7.20 -1.37 -9.72
N ALA A 58 7.14 -0.38 -8.84
CA ALA A 58 8.17 0.64 -8.67
C ALA A 58 9.34 0.19 -7.76
N ASP A 59 9.43 -1.10 -7.42
CA ASP A 59 10.44 -1.70 -6.53
C ASP A 59 10.26 -1.34 -5.04
N CYS A 60 9.01 -1.18 -4.60
CA CYS A 60 8.67 -0.92 -3.20
C CYS A 60 9.43 0.28 -2.56
N PRO A 61 9.43 1.47 -3.21
CA PRO A 61 10.20 2.61 -2.73
C PRO A 61 9.68 3.14 -1.39
N ASN A 62 10.56 3.74 -0.59
CA ASN A 62 10.14 4.40 0.64
C ASN A 62 9.12 5.54 0.38
N ARG A 63 8.47 6.04 1.43
CA ARG A 63 7.42 7.06 1.32
C ARG A 63 7.86 8.34 0.60
N ASP A 64 9.11 8.75 0.79
CA ASP A 64 9.67 9.94 0.14
C ASP A 64 9.85 9.73 -1.37
N ASN A 65 10.49 8.63 -1.78
CA ASN A 65 10.68 8.29 -3.19
C ASN A 65 9.35 8.00 -3.87
N TRP A 66 8.41 7.34 -3.19
CA TRP A 66 7.08 7.09 -3.73
C TRP A 66 6.31 8.38 -4.03
N GLN A 67 6.41 9.38 -3.14
CA GLN A 67 5.81 10.68 -3.39
C GLN A 67 6.42 11.37 -4.59
N LYS A 68 7.75 11.29 -4.79
CA LYS A 68 8.43 11.83 -5.97
C LYS A 68 8.00 11.16 -7.27
N ILE A 69 7.84 9.83 -7.27
CA ILE A 69 7.36 9.08 -8.43
C ILE A 69 5.92 9.48 -8.77
N LYS A 70 5.05 9.61 -7.75
CA LYS A 70 3.67 10.08 -7.94
C LYS A 70 3.58 11.53 -8.40
N ASP A 71 4.45 12.41 -7.92
CA ASP A 71 4.52 13.80 -8.34
C ASP A 71 4.96 13.94 -9.79
N THR A 72 5.94 13.14 -10.20
CA THR A 72 6.43 13.09 -11.59
C THR A 72 5.39 12.53 -12.57
N ALA A 73 4.43 11.73 -12.08
CA ALA A 73 3.36 11.15 -12.90
C ALA A 73 2.12 12.07 -13.05
N LYS A 74 2.20 13.32 -12.58
CA LYS A 74 1.14 14.34 -12.72
C LYS A 74 1.31 15.16 -14.00
#